data_AF-A0A2G4SZR5-F1
#
_entry.id   AF-A0A2G4SZR5-F1
#
_cell.length_a   1.000
_cell.length_b   1.000
_cell.length_c   1.000
_cell.angle_alpha   90.00
_cell.angle_beta   90.00
_cell.angle_gamma   90.00
#
_symmetry.space_group_name_H-M   'P 1'
#
loop_
_entity.id
_entity.type
_entity.pdbx_description
1 polymer ?
#
loop_
_entity_poly.entity_id
_entity_poly.type
_entity_poly.pdbx_seq_one_letter_code
_entity_poly.pdbx_strand_id
1 'polypeptide(L)' 'MNPSITTVNENQYLKQIKSSRLTKKKRARATPDQVSVLEGVFAINISPNSKLRRQLAEQLNMNERSVQIWFQNKRAKIK' A
#
# COMPACT_ATOMS: atom_id res chain seq x y z
N MET A 1 28.26 -11.35 -19.33
CA MET A 1 27.76 -12.15 -20.45
C MET A 1 26.28 -11.85 -20.63
N ASN A 2 25.93 -11.03 -21.62
CA ASN A 2 24.52 -10.81 -21.99
C ASN A 2 24.15 -11.87 -23.02
N PRO A 3 23.15 -12.73 -22.80
CA PRO A 3 22.65 -13.58 -23.86
C PRO A 3 21.76 -12.72 -24.77
N SER A 4 22.22 -12.53 -26.00
CA SER A 4 21.40 -12.05 -27.12
C SER A 4 20.16 -12.94 -27.26
N ILE A 5 18.97 -12.35 -27.21
CA ILE A 5 17.73 -13.03 -27.62
C ILE A 5 17.07 -12.18 -28.69
N THR A 6 17.09 -12.76 -29.89
CA THR A 6 16.24 -12.64 -31.07
C THR A 6 14.99 -11.76 -30.94
N THR A 7 14.76 -10.98 -32.00
CA THR A 7 13.58 -10.19 -32.38
C THR A 7 12.22 -10.83 -32.03
N VAL A 8 11.80 -10.68 -30.78
CA VAL A 8 10.40 -10.83 -30.35
C VAL A 8 9.94 -9.52 -29.72
N ASN A 9 9.41 -8.66 -30.60
CA ASN A 9 8.43 -7.61 -30.33
C ASN A 9 8.53 -6.89 -28.96
N GLU A 10 9.47 -5.93 -28.84
CA GLU A 10 9.61 -5.04 -27.67
C GLU A 10 8.27 -4.42 -27.20
N ASN A 11 7.34 -4.18 -28.14
CA ASN A 11 6.01 -3.65 -27.82
C ASN A 11 5.16 -4.59 -26.96
N GLN A 12 5.33 -5.91 -27.09
CA GLN A 12 4.58 -6.90 -26.33
C GLN A 12 5.07 -6.98 -24.88
N TYR A 13 6.38 -6.87 -24.66
CA TYR A 13 6.97 -6.80 -23.32
C TYR A 13 6.54 -5.52 -22.58
N LEU A 14 6.58 -4.37 -23.26
CA LEU A 14 6.13 -3.10 -22.67
C LEU A 14 4.62 -3.10 -22.34
N LYS A 15 3.78 -3.76 -23.15
CA LYS A 15 2.36 -3.95 -22.86
C LYS A 15 2.13 -4.84 -21.62
N GLN A 16 2.91 -5.91 -21.45
CA GLN A 16 2.85 -6.80 -20.27
C GLN A 16 3.16 -6.02 -18.97
N ILE A 17 4.21 -5.17 -18.97
CA ILE A 17 4.57 -4.34 -17.81
C ILE A 17 3.55 -3.22 -17.56
N LYS A 18 2.94 -2.65 -18.61
CA LYS A 18 1.86 -1.67 -18.44
C LYS A 18 0.60 -2.32 -17.86
N SER A 19 0.18 -3.49 -18.38
CA SER A 19 -1.00 -4.22 -17.91
C SER A 19 -0.88 -4.65 -16.43
N SER A 20 0.28 -5.18 -16.02
CA SER A 20 0.54 -5.56 -14.62
C SER A 20 0.63 -4.39 -13.64
N ARG A 21 0.89 -3.17 -14.15
CA ARG A 21 0.84 -1.92 -13.38
C ARG A 21 -0.57 -1.32 -13.31
N LEU A 22 -1.42 -1.58 -14.31
CA LEU A 22 -2.78 -1.02 -14.41
C LEU A 22 -3.83 -1.84 -13.64
N THR A 23 -3.58 -3.12 -13.36
CA THR A 23 -4.51 -4.00 -12.58
C THR A 23 -4.30 -3.94 -11.07
N LYS A 24 -3.28 -3.21 -10.59
CA LYS A 24 -3.17 -2.90 -9.16
C LYS A 24 -4.25 -1.88 -8.84
N LYS A 25 -5.30 -2.30 -8.10
CA LYS A 25 -6.35 -1.42 -7.54
C LYS A 25 -5.72 -0.06 -7.23
N LYS A 26 -6.16 0.99 -7.94
CA LYS A 26 -5.63 2.36 -7.78
C LYS A 26 -5.55 2.63 -6.28
N ARG A 27 -4.36 2.98 -5.79
CA ARG A 27 -4.12 3.27 -4.37
C ARG A 27 -5.08 4.38 -3.96
N ALA A 28 -6.16 4.02 -3.27
CA ALA A 28 -7.07 5.01 -2.71
C ALA A 28 -6.36 5.68 -1.53
N ARG A 29 -6.37 7.01 -1.50
CA ARG A 29 -5.92 7.76 -0.32
C ARG A 29 -6.94 7.53 0.80
N ALA A 30 -6.46 7.47 2.04
CA ALA A 30 -7.35 7.48 3.19
C ALA A 30 -8.14 8.79 3.23
N THR A 31 -9.41 8.73 3.60
CA THR A 31 -10.26 9.92 3.80
C THR A 31 -9.85 10.65 5.08
N PRO A 32 -10.22 11.94 5.25
CA PRO A 32 -9.95 12.68 6.49
C PRO A 32 -10.45 11.96 7.74
N ASP A 33 -11.66 11.38 7.69
CA ASP A 33 -12.24 10.62 8.82
C ASP A 33 -11.42 9.38 9.15
N GLN A 34 -10.99 8.63 8.12
CA GLN A 34 -10.12 7.48 8.30
C GLN A 34 -8.78 7.87 8.91
N VAL A 35 -8.21 9.00 8.47
CA VAL A 35 -6.95 9.53 9.02
C VAL A 35 -7.13 9.93 10.49
N SER A 36 -8.24 10.58 10.86
CA SER A 36 -8.51 10.98 12.24
C SER A 36 -8.50 9.79 13.20
N VAL A 37 -9.18 8.69 12.83
CA VAL A 37 -9.18 7.46 13.64
C VAL A 37 -7.78 6.86 13.74
N LEU A 38 -7.04 6.79 12.61
CA LEU A 38 -5.67 6.26 12.59
C LEU A 38 -4.72 7.10 13.48
N GLU A 39 -4.87 8.41 13.47
CA GLU A 39 -4.10 9.32 14.32
C GLU A 39 -4.45 9.19 15.81
N GLY A 40 -5.72 9.04 16.15
CA GLY A 40 -6.17 8.77 17.53
C GLY A 40 -5.55 7.49 18.09
N VAL A 41 -5.51 6.43 17.29
CA VAL A 41 -4.85 5.18 17.70
C VAL A 41 -3.33 5.37 17.78
N PHE A 42 -2.73 6.09 16.83
CA PHE A 42 -1.29 6.34 16.81
C PHE A 42 -0.80 7.08 18.07
N ALA A 43 -1.60 8.01 18.60
CA ALA A 43 -1.29 8.73 19.83
C ALA A 43 -1.15 7.82 21.06
N ILE A 44 -1.88 6.69 21.07
CA ILE A 44 -1.86 5.72 22.17
C ILE A 44 -0.86 4.57 21.86
N ASN A 45 -0.76 4.17 20.59
CA ASN A 45 0.07 3.06 20.15
C ASN A 45 0.68 3.33 18.76
N ILE A 46 1.97 3.66 18.75
CA ILE A 46 2.76 3.92 17.54
C ILE A 46 3.02 2.67 16.67
N SER A 47 2.80 1.47 17.22
CA SER A 47 3.07 0.18 16.58
C SER A 47 1.95 -0.83 16.87
N PRO A 48 0.79 -0.70 16.19
CA PRO A 48 -0.34 -1.58 16.38
C PRO A 48 0.01 -3.02 15.97
N ASN A 49 -0.34 -3.97 16.84
CA ASN A 49 -0.18 -5.41 16.57
C ASN A 49 -1.15 -5.90 15.48
N SER A 50 -1.05 -7.18 15.10
CA SER A 50 -1.89 -7.74 14.02
C SER A 50 -3.38 -7.67 14.30
N LYS A 51 -3.79 -7.95 15.54
CA LYS A 51 -5.21 -7.91 15.95
C LYS A 51 -5.79 -6.52 15.81
N LEU A 52 -5.08 -5.50 16.31
CA LEU A 52 -5.51 -4.11 16.25
C LEU A 52 -5.56 -3.60 14.79
N ARG A 53 -4.59 -3.96 13.95
CA ARG A 53 -4.62 -3.60 12.53
C ARG A 53 -5.82 -4.19 11.79
N ARG A 54 -6.19 -5.44 12.09
CA ARG A 54 -7.39 -6.08 11.53
C ARG A 54 -8.67 -5.36 11.96
N GLN A 55 -8.79 -5.02 13.25
CA GLN A 55 -9.94 -4.27 13.75
C GLN A 55 -10.07 -2.90 13.07
N LEU A 56 -8.96 -2.18 12.90
CA LEU A 56 -8.97 -0.90 12.18
C LEU A 56 -9.30 -1.05 10.70
N ALA A 57 -8.81 -2.11 10.05
CA ALA A 57 -9.12 -2.41 8.66
C ALA A 57 -10.64 -2.61 8.48
N GLU A 58 -11.26 -3.41 9.35
CA GLU A 58 -12.71 -3.64 9.37
C GLU A 58 -13.49 -2.36 9.65
N GLN A 59 -13.10 -1.58 10.66
CA GLN A 59 -13.77 -0.32 11.03
C GLN A 59 -13.68 0.77 9.95
N LEU A 60 -12.53 0.86 9.28
CA LEU A 60 -12.26 1.91 8.28
C LEU A 60 -12.63 1.48 6.86
N ASN A 61 -13.11 0.26 6.66
CA ASN A 61 -13.28 -0.36 5.35
C ASN A 61 -11.99 -0.26 4.49
N MET A 62 -10.86 -0.51 5.14
CA MET A 62 -9.52 -0.53 4.54
C MET A 62 -8.99 -1.96 4.55
N ASN A 63 -7.96 -2.24 3.75
CA ASN A 63 -7.22 -3.49 3.92
C ASN A 63 -6.15 -3.33 5.01
N GLU A 64 -5.82 -4.43 5.71
CA GLU A 64 -4.82 -4.43 6.79
C GLU A 64 -3.45 -3.88 6.36
N ARG A 65 -3.07 -4.12 5.10
CA ARG A 65 -1.81 -3.63 4.53
C ARG A 65 -1.81 -2.11 4.40
N SER A 66 -2.91 -1.47 4.04
CA SER A 66 -3.05 -0.01 3.98
C SER A 66 -2.89 0.59 5.36
N VAL A 67 -3.51 -0.02 6.38
CA VAL A 67 -3.33 0.37 7.79
C VAL A 67 -1.86 0.24 8.17
N GLN A 68 -1.23 -0.91 7.92
CA GLN A 68 0.19 -1.15 8.21
C GLN A 68 1.10 -0.10 7.56
N ILE A 69 0.92 0.17 6.26
CA ILE A 69 1.69 1.18 5.51
C ILE A 69 1.48 2.57 6.09
N TRP A 70 0.24 2.91 6.47
CA TRP A 70 -0.04 4.21 7.08
C TRP A 70 0.76 4.40 8.38
N PHE A 71 0.76 3.40 9.27
CA PHE A 71 1.55 3.46 10.52
C PHE A 71 3.05 3.51 10.26
N GLN A 72 3.56 2.77 9.25
CA GLN A 72 4.97 2.86 8.85
C GLN A 72 5.34 4.25 8.34
N ASN A 73 4.54 4.82 7.44
CA ASN A 73 4.74 6.16 6.88
C ASN A 73 4.65 7.24 7.96
N LYS A 74 3.68 7.12 8.89
CA LYS A 74 3.52 8.07 10.00
C LYS A 74 4.75 8.07 10.89
N ARG A 75 5.30 6.90 11.24
CA ARG A 75 6.56 6.80 12.00
C ARG A 75 7.75 7.36 11.24
N ALA A 76 7.86 7.08 9.94
CA ALA A 76 8.96 7.58 9.12
C ALA A 76 8.99 9.11 9.03
N LYS A 77 7.84 9.79 9.19
CA LYS A 77 7.74 11.26 9.23
C LYS A 77 8.14 11.86 10.58
N ILE A 78 8.09 11.08 11.66
CA ILE A 78 8.41 11.53 13.03
C ILE A 78 9.90 11.28 13.37
N LYS A 79 10.58 10.46 12.56
CA LYS A 79 12.04 10.32 12.58
C LYS A 79 12.68 11.47 11.82
#